data_AF-A0A5J4PKC9-F1
#
_entry.id   AF-A0A5J4PKC9-F1
#
_cell.length_a   1.000
_cell.length_b   1.000
_cell.length_c   1.000
_cell.angle_alpha   90.00
_cell.angle_beta   90.00
_cell.angle_gamma   90.00
#
_symmetry.space_group_name_H-M   'P 1'
#
loop_
_entity.id
_entity.type
_entity.pdbx_description
1 polymer ?
#
loop_
_entity_poly.entity_id
_entity_poly.type
_entity_poly.pdbx_seq_one_letter_code
_entity_poly.pdbx_strand_id
1 'polypeptide(L)' 'MKEFICRLKKETDARIQVIGSMEADMLKKALEASLVVGSAFDRLKKFIVPYEFKDAA' A
#
# COMPACT_ATOMS: atom_id res chain seq x y z
N MET A 1 -6.85 -4.90 -12.88
CA MET A 1 -5.65 -4.19 -12.34
C MET A 1 -5.97 -2.82 -11.74
N LYS A 2 -6.56 -1.87 -12.50
CA LYS A 2 -6.83 -0.49 -12.01
C LYS A 2 -7.66 -0.44 -10.71
N GLU A 3 -8.70 -1.26 -10.58
CA GLU A 3 -9.50 -1.31 -9.35
C GLU A 3 -8.72 -1.79 -8.13
N PHE A 4 -7.87 -2.82 -8.29
CA PHE A 4 -7.04 -3.33 -7.21
C PHE A 4 -6.05 -2.26 -6.73
N ILE A 5 -5.38 -1.59 -7.67
CA ILE A 5 -4.45 -0.49 -7.35
C ILE A 5 -5.18 0.66 -6.67
N CYS A 6 -6.39 1.02 -7.14
CA CYS A 6 -7.18 2.10 -6.56
C CYS A 6 -7.61 1.78 -5.13
N ARG A 7 -8.10 0.56 -4.86
CA ARG A 7 -8.44 0.11 -3.49
C ARG A 7 -7.22 0.07 -2.59
N LEU A 8 -6.12 -0.50 -3.08
CA LEU A 8 -4.87 -0.63 -2.32
C LEU A 8 -4.31 0.75 -1.95
N LYS A 9 -4.31 1.70 -2.89
CA LYS A 9 -3.90 3.09 -2.64
C LYS A 9 -4.79 3.74 -1.59
N LYS A 10 -6.11 3.61 -1.70
CA LYS A 10 -7.07 4.21 -0.76
C LYS A 10 -6.95 3.62 0.66
N GLU A 11 -6.72 2.31 0.77
CA GLU A 11 -6.45 1.63 2.04
C GLU A 11 -5.12 2.09 2.67
N THR A 12 -4.06 2.21 1.86
CA THR A 12 -2.73 2.68 2.30
C THR A 12 -2.81 4.11 2.80
N ASP A 13 -3.48 4.99 2.06
CA ASP A 13 -3.65 6.41 2.39
C ASP A 13 -4.43 6.60 3.70
N ALA A 14 -5.56 5.88 3.85
CA ALA A 14 -6.34 5.88 5.09
C ALA A 14 -5.53 5.43 6.30
N ARG A 15 -4.69 4.39 6.15
CA ARG A 15 -3.81 3.91 7.23
C ARG A 15 -2.73 4.92 7.59
N ILE A 16 -2.10 5.56 6.59
CA ILE A 16 -1.12 6.62 6.82
C ILE A 16 -1.76 7.81 7.54
N GLN A 17 -2.98 8.19 7.16
CA GLN A 17 -3.71 9.27 7.82
C GLN A 17 -3.97 8.95 9.31
N VAL A 18 -4.40 7.73 9.62
CA VAL A 18 -4.60 7.27 11.00
C VAL A 18 -3.29 7.33 11.80
N ILE A 19 -2.18 6.85 11.23
CA ILE A 19 -0.85 6.90 11.86
C ILE A 19 -0.42 8.36 12.12
N GLY A 20 -0.71 9.25 11.18
CA GLY A 20 -0.46 10.69 11.32
C GLY A 20 -1.24 11.31 12.49
N SER A 21 -2.49 10.89 12.67
CA SER A 21 -3.39 11.36 13.73
C SER A 21 -3.14 10.75 15.11
N MET A 22 -2.39 9.64 15.23
CA MET A 22 -2.08 9.05 16.53
C MET A 22 -1.15 9.97 17.34
N GLU A 23 -1.32 10.05 18.66
CA GLU A 23 -0.34 10.69 19.54
C GLU A 23 0.80 9.71 19.83
N ALA A 24 1.68 9.56 18.84
CA ALA A 24 2.88 8.73 18.92
C ALA A 24 4.11 9.55 18.52
N ASP A 25 5.27 9.13 19.01
CA ASP A 25 6.55 9.74 18.67
C ASP A 25 6.76 9.73 17.14
N MET A 26 7.31 10.82 16.60
CA MET A 26 7.40 11.05 15.15
C MET A 26 8.16 9.91 14.44
N LEU A 27 9.14 9.33 15.13
CA LEU A 27 9.93 8.19 14.67
C LEU A 27 9.11 6.90 14.60
N LYS A 28 8.19 6.70 15.54
CA LYS A 28 7.27 5.55 15.57
C LYS A 28 6.23 5.65 14.46
N LYS A 29 5.70 6.86 14.23
CA LYS A 29 4.83 7.14 13.07
C LYS A 29 5.53 6.86 11.75
N ALA A 30 6.77 7.33 11.60
CA ALA A 30 7.55 7.12 10.38
C ALA A 30 7.82 5.63 10.12
N LEU A 31 8.12 4.86 11.17
CA LEU A 31 8.31 3.42 11.08
C LEU A 31 7.01 2.71 10.66
N GLU A 32 5.89 3.00 11.32
CA GLU A 32 4.60 2.38 10.98
C GLU A 32 4.13 2.74 9.56
N ALA A 33 4.29 4.01 9.16
CA ALA A 33 3.97 4.44 7.80
C ALA A 33 4.83 3.70 6.77
N SER A 34 6.13 3.53 7.04
CA SER A 34 7.05 2.77 6.18
C SER A 34 6.64 1.30 6.05
N LEU A 35 6.22 0.68 7.16
CA LEU A 35 5.71 -0.70 7.17
C LEU A 35 4.41 -0.83 6.36
N VAL A 36 3.49 0.11 6.49
CA VAL A 36 2.22 0.13 5.73
C VAL A 36 2.49 0.25 4.23
N VAL A 37 3.37 1.16 3.81
CA VAL A 37 3.77 1.31 2.40
C VAL A 37 4.48 0.06 1.89
N GLY A 38 5.40 -0.50 2.68
CA GLY A 38 6.12 -1.73 2.31
C GLY A 38 5.18 -2.93 2.14
N SER A 39 4.19 -3.08 3.02
CA SER A 39 3.17 -4.13 2.92
C SER A 39 2.26 -3.95 1.71
N ALA A 40 1.86 -2.71 1.40
CA ALA A 40 1.12 -2.40 0.19
C ALA A 40 1.94 -2.75 -1.07
N PHE A 41 3.23 -2.41 -1.08
CA PHE A 41 4.12 -2.73 -2.19
C PHE A 41 4.32 -4.23 -2.37
N ASP A 42 4.47 -5.01 -1.29
CA ASP A 42 4.54 -6.47 -1.36
C ASP A 42 3.25 -7.09 -1.92
N ARG A 43 2.09 -6.60 -1.49
CA ARG A 43 0.78 -6.99 -2.04
C ARG A 43 0.66 -6.65 -3.52
N LEU A 44 1.13 -5.48 -3.95
CA LEU A 44 1.14 -5.08 -5.35
C LEU A 44 2.07 -6.00 -6.16
N LYS A 45 3.27 -6.29 -5.65
CA LYS A 45 4.22 -7.21 -6.27
C LYS A 45 3.63 -8.61 -6.43
N LYS A 46 3.03 -9.17 -5.38
CA LYS A 46 2.33 -10.47 -5.43
C LYS A 46 1.13 -10.48 -6.37
N PHE A 47 0.49 -9.34 -6.59
CA PHE A 47 -0.59 -9.22 -7.56
C PHE A 47 -0.07 -9.16 -9.00
N ILE A 48 1.05 -8.49 -9.25
CA ILE A 48 1.62 -8.30 -10.60
C ILE A 48 2.46 -9.50 -11.05
N VAL A 49 3.21 -10.14 -10.15
CA VAL A 49 4.11 -11.27 -10.49
C VAL A 49 3.42 -12.45 -11.18
N PRO A 50 2.25 -12.93 -10.72
CA PRO A 50 1.49 -13.97 -11.41
C PRO A 50 0.52 -13.41 -12.47
N TYR A 51 0.47 -12.07 -12.65
CA TYR A 51 -0.42 -11.47 -13.64
C TYR A 51 0.19 -11.64 -15.02
N GLU A 52 -0.23 -12.69 -15.71
CA GLU A 52 0.05 -12.86 -17.14
C GLU A 52 -0.60 -11.70 -17.88
N PHE A 53 0.21 -10.78 -18.39
CA PHE A 53 -0.27 -9.76 -19.33
C PHE A 53 -0.75 -10.53 -20.55
N LYS A 54 -2.08 -10.59 -20.74
CA LYS A 54 -2.63 -10.96 -22.04
C LYS A 54 -2.21 -9.87 -23.01
N ASP A 55 -1.12 -10.12 -23.73
CA ASP A 55 -0.79 -9.38 -24.94
C ASP A 55 -2.06 -9.36 -25.81
N ALA A 56 -2.49 -8.16 -26.16
CA ALA A 56 -3.63 -7.98 -27.02
C ALA A 56 -3.30 -8.62 -28.37
N ALA A 57 -4.06 -9.67 -28.72
CA ALA A 57 -4.03 -10.31 -30.03
C ALA A 57 -4.38 -9.33 -31.15
#